data_AF-A0A261AQ57-F1
#
_entry.id   AF-A0A261AQ57-F1
#
_cell.length_a   1.000
_cell.length_b   1.000
_cell.length_c   1.000
_cell.angle_alpha   90.00
_cell.angle_beta   90.00
_cell.angle_gamma   90.00
#
_symmetry.space_group_name_H-M   'P 1'
#
loop_
_entity.id
_entity.type
_entity.pdbx_description
1 polymer ?
#
loop_
_entity_poly.entity_id
_entity_poly.type
_entity_poly.pdbx_seq_one_letter_code
_entity_poly.pdbx_strand_id
1 'polypeptide(L)'
;MNSPSRILFYFLILLLVQEIASENGLDVNALSGKSKKFFFDMTKQVMGVPSLKPENLAAQAFFRQFLDKYTKLDDKIKNDMTQHVPKATKLFDAAAKKFNIDPSSAFKMLSTFFETFKKGASSEMASKGLQMAGKLLGGKSGGGGGGLLGFLGNRK
;
A
#
# COMPACT_ATOMS: atom_id res chain seq x y z
N MET A 1 36.72 -6.95 -26.00
CA MET A 1 37.22 -6.53 -24.67
C MET A 1 36.02 -6.10 -23.83
N ASN A 2 35.48 -7.02 -23.02
CA ASN A 2 34.36 -6.71 -22.12
C ASN A 2 34.93 -6.15 -20.82
N SER A 3 34.74 -4.85 -20.57
CA SER A 3 35.21 -4.20 -19.34
C SER A 3 34.53 -4.82 -18.11
N PRO A 4 35.29 -5.26 -17.09
CA PRO A 4 34.75 -5.84 -15.85
C PRO A 4 33.87 -4.84 -15.06
N SER A 5 34.02 -3.54 -15.32
CA SER A 5 33.27 -2.45 -14.69
C SER A 5 31.77 -2.47 -14.99
N ARG A 6 31.34 -3.01 -16.14
CA ARG A 6 29.92 -3.09 -16.51
C ARG A 6 29.22 -4.26 -15.82
N ILE A 7 29.93 -5.37 -15.61
CA ILE A 7 29.41 -6.57 -14.94
C ILE A 7 29.23 -6.30 -13.44
N LEU A 8 30.15 -5.56 -12.82
CA LEU A 8 30.03 -5.09 -11.43
C LEU A 8 28.79 -4.21 -11.21
N PHE A 9 28.41 -3.38 -12.18
CA PHE A 9 27.23 -2.53 -12.09
C PHE A 9 25.92 -3.34 -12.14
N TYR A 10 25.87 -4.39 -12.98
CA TYR A 10 24.72 -5.31 -13.01
C TYR A 10 24.62 -6.15 -11.73
N PHE A 11 25.77 -6.58 -11.16
CA PHE A 11 25.79 -7.30 -9.89
C PHE A 11 25.38 -6.43 -8.69
N LEU A 12 25.76 -5.14 -8.69
CA LEU A 12 25.35 -4.20 -7.65
C LEU A 12 23.84 -3.92 -7.66
N ILE A 13 23.21 -3.91 -8.84
CA ILE A 13 21.75 -3.75 -8.99
C ILE A 13 21.01 -5.03 -8.58
N LEU A 14 21.59 -6.21 -8.84
CA LEU A 14 21.00 -7.50 -8.47
C LEU A 14 21.05 -7.76 -6.96
N LEU A 15 22.09 -7.29 -6.27
CA LEU A 15 22.23 -7.38 -4.80
C LEU A 15 21.26 -6.47 -4.02
N LEU A 16 20.71 -5.43 -4.64
CA LEU A 16 19.66 -4.57 -4.03
C LEU A 16 18.27 -5.21 -4.04
N VAL A 17 18.08 -6.31 -4.77
CA VAL A 17 16.80 -7.04 -4.86
C VAL A 17 16.72 -8.17 -3.83
N GLN A 18 17.85 -8.62 -3.29
CA GLN A 18 17.90 -9.67 -2.29
C GLN A 18 18.23 -9.09 -0.91
N GLU A 19 17.28 -8.39 -0.29
CA GLU A 19 17.12 -8.52 1.16
C GLU A 19 15.77 -7.99 1.68
N ILE A 20 15.12 -8.87 2.42
CA ILE A 20 14.00 -8.65 3.34
C ILE A 20 12.62 -8.61 2.65
N ALA A 21 12.19 -9.82 2.29
CA ALA A 21 10.86 -10.28 2.64
C ALA A 21 10.60 -9.97 4.13
N SER A 22 9.92 -8.84 4.37
CA SER A 22 9.10 -8.66 5.55
C SER A 22 7.68 -8.61 5.01
N GLU A 23 6.90 -9.61 5.42
CA GLU A 23 5.51 -9.89 5.08
C GLU A 23 4.52 -8.85 5.61
N ASN A 24 4.95 -7.89 6.44
CA ASN A 24 4.04 -6.92 7.04
C ASN A 24 4.14 -5.58 6.32
N GLY A 25 3.12 -5.31 5.50
CA GLY A 25 2.96 -4.08 4.76
C GLY A 25 2.93 -2.85 5.66
N LEU A 26 3.44 -1.74 5.11
CA LEU A 26 3.05 -0.35 5.45
C LEU A 26 2.48 -0.19 6.88
N ASP A 27 3.35 -0.16 7.90
CA ASP A 27 2.91 0.12 9.27
C ASP A 27 2.65 1.63 9.43
N VAL A 28 1.53 2.06 8.85
CA VAL A 28 1.05 3.43 8.91
C VAL A 28 0.70 3.81 10.35
N ASN A 29 0.45 2.84 11.24
CA ASN A 29 0.10 3.11 12.64
C ASN A 29 1.32 3.53 13.46
N ALA A 30 2.51 3.08 13.09
CA ALA A 30 3.77 3.50 13.72
C ALA A 30 4.24 4.90 13.30
N LEU A 31 3.70 5.47 12.21
CA LEU A 31 4.08 6.80 11.73
C LEU A 31 3.67 7.93 12.67
N SER A 32 4.46 9.00 12.69
CA SER A 32 4.10 10.26 13.33
C SER A 32 2.88 10.91 12.67
N GLY A 33 2.19 11.82 13.38
CA GLY A 33 0.97 12.45 12.89
C GLY A 33 1.13 13.17 11.54
N LYS A 34 2.30 13.81 11.29
CA LYS A 34 2.59 14.49 10.02
C LYS A 34 2.81 13.50 8.87
N SER A 35 3.58 12.42 9.11
CA SER A 35 3.80 11.38 8.11
C SER A 35 2.52 10.61 7.79
N LYS A 36 1.70 10.30 8.80
CA LYS A 36 0.35 9.75 8.61
C LYS A 36 -0.48 10.65 7.70
N LYS A 37 -0.51 11.96 7.99
CA LYS A 37 -1.25 12.92 7.17
C LYS A 37 -0.78 12.90 5.71
N PHE A 38 0.53 12.89 5.46
CA PHE A 38 1.08 12.75 4.10
C PHE A 38 0.58 11.47 3.41
N PHE A 39 0.66 10.33 4.10
CA PHE A 39 0.19 9.05 3.56
C PHE A 39 -1.31 9.03 3.29
N PHE A 40 -2.14 9.57 4.20
CA PHE A 40 -3.58 9.68 4.01
C PHE A 40 -3.95 10.61 2.85
N ASP A 41 -3.32 11.78 2.76
CA ASP A 41 -3.56 12.74 1.68
C ASP A 41 -3.19 12.14 0.32
N MET A 42 -2.04 11.45 0.24
CA MET A 42 -1.63 10.68 -0.93
C MET A 42 -2.63 9.57 -1.27
N THR A 43 -3.05 8.78 -0.28
CA THR A 43 -4.00 7.66 -0.46
C THR A 43 -5.34 8.16 -0.98
N LYS A 44 -5.86 9.28 -0.45
CA LYS A 44 -7.10 9.90 -0.95
C LYS A 44 -6.96 10.34 -2.40
N GLN A 45 -5.86 11.03 -2.73
CA GLN A 45 -5.60 11.48 -4.09
C GLN A 45 -5.50 10.31 -5.07
N VAL A 46 -4.71 9.28 -4.75
CA VAL A 46 -4.49 8.14 -5.66
C VAL A 46 -5.75 7.29 -5.87
N MET A 47 -6.60 7.18 -4.86
CA MET A 47 -7.88 6.48 -4.99
C MET A 47 -8.82 7.19 -5.97
N GLY A 48 -8.79 8.53 -6.01
CA GLY A 48 -9.54 9.35 -6.98
C GLY A 48 -8.98 9.33 -8.41
N VAL A 49 -7.77 8.80 -8.64
CA VAL A 49 -7.21 8.70 -10.00
C VAL A 49 -7.80 7.47 -10.72
N PRO A 50 -8.51 7.65 -11.86
CA PRO A 50 -9.23 6.54 -12.53
C PRO A 50 -8.30 5.43 -13.04
N SER A 51 -7.15 5.82 -13.57
CA SER A 51 -6.12 4.91 -14.08
C SER A 51 -4.76 5.49 -13.75
N LEU A 52 -3.86 4.67 -13.21
CA LEU A 52 -2.50 5.07 -12.84
C LEU A 52 -1.49 4.81 -13.96
N LYS A 53 -1.98 4.45 -15.15
CA LYS A 53 -1.14 4.27 -16.33
C LYS A 53 -0.38 5.55 -16.68
N PRO A 54 0.92 5.50 -17.01
CA PRO A 54 1.73 6.70 -17.28
C PRO A 54 1.21 7.55 -18.45
N GLU A 55 0.44 6.97 -19.36
CA GLU A 55 -0.17 7.67 -20.50
C GLU A 55 -1.37 8.53 -20.08
N ASN A 56 -1.94 8.30 -18.88
CA ASN A 56 -3.10 9.03 -18.39
C ASN A 56 -2.69 10.40 -17.82
N LEU A 57 -3.28 11.48 -18.34
CA LEU A 57 -3.00 12.85 -17.90
C LEU A 57 -3.26 13.07 -16.40
N ALA A 58 -4.31 12.48 -15.84
CA ALA A 58 -4.61 12.58 -14.40
C ALA A 58 -3.57 11.84 -13.56
N ALA A 59 -3.06 10.69 -14.03
CA ALA A 59 -1.96 9.98 -13.37
C ALA A 59 -0.68 10.81 -13.38
N GLN A 60 -0.32 11.39 -14.52
CA GLN A 60 0.88 12.22 -14.61
C GLN A 60 0.77 13.47 -13.73
N ALA A 61 -0.40 14.12 -13.69
CA ALA A 61 -0.64 15.27 -12.81
C ALA A 61 -0.49 14.86 -11.34
N PHE A 62 -1.10 13.75 -10.95
CA PHE A 62 -0.94 13.17 -9.61
C PHE A 62 0.52 12.87 -9.30
N PHE A 63 1.27 12.20 -10.18
CA PHE A 63 2.68 11.85 -9.95
C PHE A 63 3.57 13.08 -9.81
N ARG A 64 3.38 14.12 -10.64
CA ARG A 64 4.10 15.39 -10.51
C ARG A 64 3.82 16.05 -9.17
N GLN A 65 2.53 16.16 -8.80
CA GLN A 65 2.14 16.75 -7.52
C GLN A 65 2.63 15.94 -6.32
N PHE A 66 2.61 14.62 -6.42
CA PHE A 66 3.12 13.72 -5.41
C PHE A 66 4.62 13.93 -5.18
N LEU A 67 5.42 13.92 -6.25
CA LEU A 67 6.86 14.14 -6.18
C LEU A 67 7.21 15.55 -5.68
N ASP A 68 6.47 16.57 -6.09
CA ASP A 68 6.64 17.94 -5.59
C ASP A 68 6.40 18.01 -4.07
N LYS A 69 5.30 17.43 -3.59
CA LYS A 69 5.01 17.36 -2.14
C LYS A 69 6.05 16.55 -1.40
N TYR A 70 6.46 15.41 -1.94
CA TYR A 70 7.42 14.50 -1.31
C TYR A 70 8.81 15.14 -1.16
N THR A 71 9.30 15.78 -2.21
CA THR A 71 10.62 16.42 -2.21
C THR A 71 10.70 17.57 -1.21
N LYS A 72 9.58 18.28 -1.00
CA LYS A 72 9.44 19.38 -0.03
C LYS A 72 9.12 18.94 1.41
N LEU A 73 9.03 17.64 1.70
CA LEU A 73 8.86 17.18 3.08
C LEU A 73 10.09 17.53 3.94
N ASP A 74 9.83 17.95 5.17
CA ASP A 74 10.85 18.14 6.20
C ASP A 74 11.66 16.84 6.41
N ASP A 75 12.95 16.96 6.72
CA ASP A 75 13.84 15.81 6.95
C ASP A 75 13.34 14.91 8.09
N LYS A 76 12.69 15.49 9.12
CA LYS A 76 12.07 14.73 10.21
C LYS A 76 10.97 13.79 9.71
N ILE A 77 10.17 14.25 8.74
CA ILE A 77 9.09 13.44 8.15
C ILE A 77 9.69 12.35 7.27
N LYS A 78 10.69 12.69 6.43
CA LYS A 78 11.38 11.69 5.60
C LYS A 78 12.08 10.62 6.44
N ASN A 79 12.71 10.99 7.54
CA ASN A 79 13.33 10.03 8.46
C ASN A 79 12.30 9.10 9.11
N ASP A 80 11.19 9.65 9.61
CA ASP A 80 10.07 8.88 10.17
C ASP A 80 9.49 7.89 9.14
N MET A 81 9.30 8.34 7.90
CA MET A 81 8.86 7.47 6.79
C MET A 81 9.91 6.42 6.42
N THR A 82 11.20 6.74 6.52
CA THR A 82 12.28 5.78 6.26
C THR A 82 12.30 4.68 7.32
N GLN A 83 12.03 5.02 8.58
CA GLN A 83 12.03 4.07 9.69
C GLN A 83 10.83 3.12 9.66
N HIS A 84 9.64 3.64 9.38
CA HIS A 84 8.40 2.84 9.49
C HIS A 84 7.89 2.33 8.14
N VAL A 85 8.27 2.96 7.03
CA VAL A 85 7.85 2.58 5.68
C VAL A 85 9.03 2.57 4.69
N PRO A 86 10.14 1.86 5.00
CA PRO A 86 11.39 1.96 4.23
C PRO A 86 11.24 1.61 2.75
N LYS A 87 10.38 0.64 2.41
CA LYS A 87 10.17 0.19 1.03
C LYS A 87 9.54 1.28 0.16
N ALA A 88 8.48 1.94 0.66
CA ALA A 88 7.82 3.02 -0.08
C ALA A 88 8.74 4.23 -0.19
N THR A 89 9.40 4.61 0.91
CA THR A 89 10.30 5.77 0.96
C THR A 89 11.48 5.61 -0.01
N LYS A 90 12.13 4.43 -0.06
CA LYS A 90 13.18 4.15 -1.06
C LYS A 90 12.69 4.29 -2.50
N LEU A 91 11.47 3.82 -2.79
CA LEU A 91 10.89 3.95 -4.13
C LEU A 91 10.60 5.42 -4.47
N PHE A 92 10.06 6.19 -3.52
CA PHE A 92 9.80 7.61 -3.70
C PHE A 92 11.09 8.42 -3.93
N ASP A 93 12.16 8.11 -3.20
CA ASP A 93 13.48 8.72 -3.42
C ASP A 93 14.04 8.40 -4.80
N ALA A 94 13.94 7.13 -5.23
CA ALA A 94 14.38 6.72 -6.56
C ALA A 94 13.57 7.44 -7.66
N ALA A 95 12.25 7.55 -7.49
CA ALA A 95 11.38 8.27 -8.41
C ALA A 95 11.70 9.77 -8.46
N ALA A 96 11.90 10.41 -7.31
CA ALA A 96 12.26 11.83 -7.24
C ALA A 96 13.60 12.12 -7.92
N LYS A 97 14.61 11.28 -7.70
CA LYS A 97 15.92 11.40 -8.38
C LYS A 97 15.79 11.22 -9.89
N LYS A 98 15.03 10.22 -10.33
CA LYS A 98 14.84 9.96 -11.77
C LYS A 98 13.97 11.02 -12.43
N PHE A 99 13.04 11.64 -11.74
CA PHE A 99 12.11 12.62 -12.34
C PHE A 99 12.85 13.82 -12.97
N ASN A 100 13.98 14.23 -12.41
CA ASN A 100 14.81 15.30 -12.97
C ASN A 100 15.61 14.89 -14.22
N ILE A 101 15.72 13.59 -14.52
CA ILE A 101 16.53 13.02 -15.61
C ILE A 101 15.62 12.44 -16.70
N ASP A 102 14.71 11.56 -16.29
CA ASP A 102 13.73 10.88 -17.12
C ASP A 102 12.38 10.78 -16.36
N PRO A 103 11.49 11.77 -16.55
CA PRO A 103 10.16 11.76 -15.97
C PRO A 103 9.34 10.51 -16.30
N SER A 104 9.52 9.92 -17.48
CA SER A 104 8.75 8.76 -17.93
C SER A 104 9.10 7.53 -17.10
N SER A 105 10.39 7.31 -16.82
CA SER A 105 10.84 6.24 -15.94
C SER A 105 10.38 6.44 -14.49
N ALA A 106 10.40 7.69 -14.00
CA ALA A 106 9.86 8.01 -12.66
C ALA A 106 8.38 7.68 -12.56
N PHE A 107 7.58 8.05 -13.57
CA PHE A 107 6.15 7.76 -13.61
C PHE A 107 5.86 6.27 -13.72
N LYS A 108 6.65 5.49 -14.48
CA LYS A 108 6.50 4.03 -14.52
C LYS A 108 6.68 3.39 -13.14
N MET A 109 7.72 3.78 -12.39
CA MET A 109 7.94 3.26 -11.03
C MET A 109 6.79 3.61 -10.09
N LEU A 110 6.32 4.86 -10.11
CA LEU A 110 5.20 5.29 -9.29
C LEU A 110 3.89 4.60 -9.69
N SER A 111 3.65 4.45 -10.99
CA SER A 111 2.51 3.74 -11.55
C SER A 111 2.44 2.31 -11.02
N THR A 112 3.51 1.53 -11.16
CA THR A 112 3.55 0.14 -10.66
C THR A 112 3.32 0.06 -9.15
N PHE A 113 3.95 0.96 -8.38
CA PHE A 113 3.75 1.01 -6.94
C PHE A 113 2.30 1.30 -6.58
N PHE A 114 1.73 2.37 -7.14
CA PHE A 114 0.40 2.83 -6.79
C PHE A 114 -0.71 1.90 -7.32
N GLU A 115 -0.50 1.21 -8.43
CA GLU A 115 -1.43 0.17 -8.89
C GLU A 115 -1.46 -1.01 -7.92
N THR A 116 -0.28 -1.48 -7.50
CA THR A 116 -0.16 -2.53 -6.48
C THR A 116 -0.78 -2.07 -5.16
N PHE A 117 -0.52 -0.82 -4.76
CA PHE A 117 -1.08 -0.21 -3.56
C PHE A 117 -2.62 -0.14 -3.63
N LYS A 118 -3.22 0.32 -4.74
CA LYS A 118 -4.69 0.36 -4.91
C LYS A 118 -5.30 -1.04 -4.86
N LYS A 119 -4.67 -2.03 -5.53
CA LYS A 119 -5.14 -3.43 -5.50
C LYS A 119 -5.06 -4.02 -4.10
N GLY A 120 -3.94 -3.82 -3.41
CA GLY A 120 -3.73 -4.27 -2.03
C GLY A 120 -4.72 -3.63 -1.05
N ALA A 121 -4.85 -2.31 -1.09
CA ALA A 121 -5.79 -1.57 -0.25
C ALA A 121 -7.25 -1.99 -0.50
N SER A 122 -7.62 -2.18 -1.77
CA SER A 122 -8.95 -2.68 -2.14
C SER A 122 -9.19 -4.10 -1.64
N SER A 123 -8.21 -4.99 -1.74
CA SER A 123 -8.32 -6.37 -1.27
C SER A 123 -8.46 -6.42 0.26
N GLU A 124 -7.69 -5.62 0.99
CA GLU A 124 -7.78 -5.59 2.45
C GLU A 124 -9.11 -4.99 2.95
N MET A 125 -9.58 -3.92 2.29
CA MET A 125 -10.91 -3.36 2.57
C MET A 125 -12.03 -4.33 2.21
N ALA A 126 -11.92 -5.07 1.10
CA ALA A 126 -12.90 -6.09 0.74
C ALA A 126 -12.91 -7.24 1.76
N SER A 127 -11.75 -7.73 2.19
CA SER A 127 -11.64 -8.75 3.23
C SER A 127 -12.22 -8.28 4.57
N LYS A 128 -11.92 -7.06 5.00
CA LYS A 128 -12.51 -6.45 6.20
C LYS A 128 -14.02 -6.24 6.06
N GLY A 129 -14.48 -5.83 4.87
CA GLY A 129 -15.89 -5.67 4.53
C GLY A 129 -16.65 -7.00 4.58
N LEU A 130 -16.08 -8.07 4.04
CA LEU A 130 -16.63 -9.42 4.10
C LEU A 130 -16.67 -9.96 5.54
N GLN A 131 -15.62 -9.71 6.35
CA GLN A 131 -15.63 -10.08 7.77
C GLN A 131 -16.69 -9.31 8.56
N MET A 132 -16.86 -8.00 8.31
CA MET A 132 -17.90 -7.21 8.96
C MET A 132 -19.30 -7.62 8.48
N ALA A 133 -19.49 -7.84 7.19
CA ALA A 133 -20.73 -8.37 6.62
C ALA A 133 -21.02 -9.77 7.17
N GLY A 134 -20.02 -10.63 7.32
CA GLY A 134 -20.16 -11.94 7.95
C GLY A 134 -20.54 -11.85 9.42
N LYS A 135 -20.02 -10.86 10.17
CA LYS A 135 -20.46 -10.58 11.55
C LYS A 135 -21.88 -10.01 11.63
N LEU A 136 -22.30 -9.21 10.64
CA LEU A 136 -23.63 -8.60 10.60
C LEU A 136 -24.71 -9.56 10.07
N LEU A 137 -24.38 -10.39 9.09
CA LEU A 137 -25.26 -11.40 8.48
C LEU A 137 -25.25 -12.72 9.25
N GLY A 138 -24.13 -13.06 9.90
CA GLY A 138 -24.02 -14.16 10.85
C GLY A 138 -24.41 -13.78 12.29
N GLY A 139 -24.71 -12.51 12.52
CA GLY A 139 -25.25 -11.99 13.77
C GLY A 139 -26.74 -12.30 13.90
N LYS A 140 -27.05 -13.56 14.26
CA LYS A 140 -28.32 -14.09 14.79
C LYS A 140 -29.13 -14.99 13.82
N SER A 141 -28.74 -16.26 13.80
CA SER A 141 -29.65 -17.42 13.69
C SER A 141 -28.91 -18.69 14.11
N GLY A 142 -29.39 -19.35 15.16
CA GLY A 142 -28.73 -20.51 15.79
C GLY A 142 -29.15 -20.80 17.22
N GLY A 143 -30.09 -20.05 17.79
CA GLY A 143 -31.00 -20.57 18.82
C GLY A 143 -32.25 -21.08 18.11
N GLY A 144 -32.49 -22.39 18.13
CA GLY A 144 -33.65 -23.00 17.49
C GLY A 144 -33.53 -24.48 17.11
N GLY A 145 -32.73 -25.28 17.81
CA GLY A 145 -32.85 -26.73 17.81
C GLY A 145 -33.74 -27.15 18.99
N GLY A 146 -34.97 -27.56 18.69
CA GLY A 146 -36.02 -27.80 19.67
C GLY A 146 -35.70 -28.92 20.67
N GLY A 147 -35.37 -28.52 21.89
CA GLY A 147 -35.66 -29.30 23.09
C GLY A 147 -37.13 -29.14 23.47
N LEU A 148 -38.03 -29.78 22.73
CA LEU A 148 -39.43 -30.01 23.12
C LEU A 148 -39.71 -31.52 23.24
N LEU A 149 -38.77 -32.24 23.86
CA LEU A 149 -38.94 -33.63 24.31
C LEU A 149 -38.70 -33.70 25.83
N GLY A 150 -39.46 -32.95 26.62
CA GLY A 150 -39.27 -32.94 28.08
C GLY A 150 -40.49 -32.60 28.93
N PHE A 151 -41.66 -32.33 28.35
CA PHE A 151 -42.86 -31.95 29.13
C PHE A 151 -44.13 -32.55 28.55
N LEU A 152 -44.18 -33.89 28.48
CA LEU A 152 -45.43 -34.62 28.42
C LEU A 152 -45.33 -35.84 29.35
N GLY A 153 -46.10 -35.80 30.44
CA GLY A 153 -46.66 -37.02 31.02
C GLY A 153 -46.03 -37.55 32.31
N ASN A 154 -46.15 -36.82 33.43
CA ASN A 154 -46.45 -37.47 34.71
C ASN A 154 -47.87 -37.08 35.12
N ARG A 155 -48.84 -37.90 34.72
CA ARG A 155 -50.21 -37.94 35.25
C ARG A 155 -50.81 -39.32 35.01
N LYS A 156 -50.47 -40.28 35.89
CA LYS A 156 -51.39 -41.11 36.67
C LYS A 156 -50.60 -42.12 37.49
#